data_AF-A0A258XZ57-F1
#
_entry.id   AF-A0A258XZ57-F1
#
_cell.length_a   1.000
_cell.length_b   1.000
_cell.length_c   1.000
_cell.angle_alpha   90.00
_cell.angle_beta   90.00
_cell.angle_gamma   90.00
#
_symmetry.space_group_name_H-M   'P 1'
#
loop_
_entity.id
_entity.type
_entity.pdbx_description
1 polymer ?
#
loop_
_entity_poly.entity_id
_entity_poly.type
_entity_poly.pdbx_seq_one_letter_code
_entity_poly.pdbx_strand_id
1 'polypeptide(L)'
;MEEMCERLVVADLPCIDPEARIWFRDVLDHVRRAMARMRSLKETLAAIVETASLLEQHRQGEMTRQLAAWAAILAVPTAIAGIYGMNFEYLPELTWHYGYFAVWGLIITICGGLWLRFRSIGWL
;
A
#
# COMPACT_ATOMS: atom_id res chain seq x y z
N MET A 1 -36.00 10.96 -6.07
CA MET A 1 -36.74 10.58 -7.31
C MET A 1 -37.55 9.32 -7.10
N GLU A 2 -36.98 8.25 -6.53
CA GLU A 2 -37.72 7.02 -6.18
C GLU A 2 -38.98 7.29 -5.33
N GLU A 3 -38.87 8.04 -4.23
CA GLU A 3 -40.01 8.43 -3.38
C GLU A 3 -41.09 9.25 -4.10
N MET A 4 -40.73 10.07 -5.11
CA MET A 4 -41.71 10.85 -5.87
C MET A 4 -42.49 9.96 -6.83
N CYS A 5 -41.83 9.03 -7.51
CA CYS A 5 -42.48 8.06 -8.39
C CYS A 5 -43.32 7.05 -7.59
N GLU A 6 -42.85 6.65 -6.41
CA GLU A 6 -43.60 5.77 -5.50
C GLU A 6 -44.87 6.46 -4.97
N ARG A 7 -44.79 7.76 -4.62
CA ARG A 7 -45.97 8.56 -4.27
C ARG A 7 -46.97 8.70 -5.43
N LEU A 8 -46.52 8.82 -6.68
CA LEU A 8 -47.40 8.89 -7.84
C LEU A 8 -48.11 7.56 -8.16
N VAL A 9 -47.52 6.43 -7.79
CA VAL A 9 -48.11 5.09 -7.98
C VAL A 9 -49.06 4.73 -6.84
N VAL A 10 -48.76 5.16 -5.61
CA VAL A 10 -49.52 4.79 -4.40
C VAL A 10 -50.63 5.81 -4.07
N ALA A 11 -50.43 7.11 -4.32
CA ALA A 11 -51.44 8.11 -4.04
C ALA A 11 -52.57 8.07 -5.07
N ASP A 12 -53.82 8.04 -4.60
CA ASP A 12 -55.00 8.12 -5.46
C ASP A 12 -55.21 9.58 -5.86
N LEU A 13 -54.53 10.00 -6.94
CA LEU A 13 -54.70 11.34 -7.49
C LEU A 13 -55.95 11.36 -8.39
N PRO A 14 -56.92 12.25 -8.14
CA PRO A 14 -58.19 12.32 -8.88
C PRO A 14 -58.05 12.69 -10.37
N CYS A 15 -56.84 13.00 -10.83
CA CYS A 15 -56.51 13.41 -12.18
C CYS A 15 -55.78 12.34 -13.02
N ILE A 16 -55.61 11.11 -12.51
CA ILE A 16 -54.95 10.02 -13.22
C ILE A 16 -55.96 8.92 -13.57
N ASP A 17 -56.10 8.62 -14.86
CA ASP A 17 -56.92 7.52 -15.36
C ASP A 17 -56.41 6.16 -14.83
N PRO A 18 -57.28 5.24 -14.37
CA PRO A 18 -56.89 3.92 -13.89
C PRO A 18 -55.99 3.13 -14.86
N GLU A 19 -56.17 3.29 -16.18
CA GLU A 19 -55.32 2.62 -17.18
C GLU A 19 -53.91 3.24 -17.28
N ALA A 20 -53.77 4.55 -17.01
CA ALA A 20 -52.48 5.25 -17.03
C ALA A 20 -51.54 4.80 -15.89
N ARG A 21 -52.08 4.27 -14.78
CA ARG A 21 -51.29 3.74 -13.64
C ARG A 21 -50.35 2.60 -14.03
N ILE A 22 -50.69 1.81 -15.07
CA ILE A 22 -49.85 0.70 -15.54
C ILE A 22 -48.53 1.24 -16.11
N TRP A 23 -48.59 2.31 -16.90
CA TRP A 23 -47.42 2.95 -17.48
C TRP A 23 -46.51 3.58 -16.42
N PHE A 24 -47.09 4.25 -15.42
CA PHE A 24 -46.32 4.80 -14.30
C PHE A 24 -45.63 3.72 -13.46
N ARG A 25 -46.24 2.53 -13.33
CA ARG A 25 -45.62 1.39 -12.66
C ARG A 25 -44.40 0.87 -13.42
N ASP A 26 -44.48 0.78 -14.75
CA ASP A 26 -43.33 0.33 -15.56
C ASP A 26 -42.17 1.36 -15.54
N VAL A 27 -42.48 2.65 -15.54
CA VAL A 27 -41.47 3.70 -15.36
C VAL A 27 -40.82 3.61 -13.98
N LEU A 28 -41.61 3.42 -12.92
CA LEU A 28 -41.09 3.23 -11.56
C LEU A 28 -40.15 2.00 -11.49
N ASP A 29 -40.53 0.89 -12.12
CA ASP A 29 -39.69 -0.31 -12.19
C ASP A 29 -38.39 -0.06 -12.98
N HIS A 30 -38.44 0.67 -14.08
CA HIS A 30 -37.25 1.08 -14.83
C HIS A 30 -36.31 1.95 -13.99
N VAL A 31 -36.85 2.93 -13.28
CA VAL A 31 -36.09 3.81 -12.38
C VAL A 31 -35.44 2.99 -11.27
N ARG A 32 -36.19 2.08 -10.64
CA ARG A 32 -35.67 1.16 -9.61
C ARG A 32 -34.54 0.29 -10.12
N ARG A 33 -34.72 -0.34 -11.29
CA ARG A 33 -33.67 -1.16 -11.93
C ARG A 33 -32.43 -0.33 -12.25
N ALA A 34 -32.59 0.88 -12.78
CA ALA A 34 -31.47 1.78 -13.08
C ALA A 34 -30.72 2.20 -11.82
N MET A 35 -31.43 2.54 -10.74
CA MET A 35 -30.81 2.91 -9.46
C MET A 35 -30.08 1.74 -8.81
N ALA A 36 -30.64 0.53 -8.86
CA ALA A 36 -29.98 -0.67 -8.37
C ALA A 36 -28.66 -0.93 -9.13
N ARG A 37 -28.68 -0.81 -10.46
CA ARG A 37 -27.47 -0.92 -11.29
C ARG A 37 -26.45 0.16 -10.94
N MET A 38 -26.88 1.42 -10.82
CA MET A 38 -26.00 2.53 -10.44
C MET A 38 -25.37 2.32 -9.06
N ARG A 39 -26.13 1.80 -8.09
CA ARG A 39 -25.63 1.50 -6.74
C ARG A 39 -24.56 0.40 -6.80
N SER A 40 -24.84 -0.70 -7.51
CA SER A 40 -23.86 -1.77 -7.73
C SER A 40 -22.59 -1.27 -8.42
N LEU A 41 -22.73 -0.44 -9.48
CA LEU A 41 -21.60 0.20 -10.14
C LEU A 41 -20.77 1.05 -9.17
N LYS A 42 -21.42 1.85 -8.31
CA LYS A 42 -20.73 2.64 -7.29
C LYS A 42 -19.98 1.78 -6.29
N GLU A 43 -20.58 0.69 -5.82
CA GLU A 43 -19.92 -0.26 -4.90
C GLU A 43 -18.69 -0.91 -5.54
N THR A 44 -18.81 -1.37 -6.80
CA THR A 44 -17.66 -1.94 -7.53
C THR A 44 -16.55 -0.91 -7.77
N LEU A 45 -16.90 0.33 -8.13
CA LEU A 45 -15.93 1.41 -8.31
C LEU A 45 -15.21 1.73 -7.00
N ALA A 46 -15.95 1.79 -5.88
CA ALA A 46 -15.36 2.01 -4.56
C ALA A 46 -14.36 0.89 -4.21
N ALA A 47 -14.73 -0.37 -4.44
CA ALA A 47 -13.84 -1.51 -4.22
C ALA A 47 -12.57 -1.45 -5.08
N ILE A 48 -12.69 -1.02 -6.35
CA ILE A 48 -11.52 -0.84 -7.24
C ILE A 48 -10.60 0.26 -6.73
N VAL A 49 -11.16 1.41 -6.32
CA VAL A 49 -10.36 2.53 -5.79
C VAL A 49 -9.64 2.12 -4.50
N GLU A 50 -10.33 1.41 -3.61
CA GLU A 50 -9.73 0.89 -2.37
C GLU A 50 -8.60 -0.09 -2.68
N THR A 51 -8.82 -1.03 -3.61
CA THR A 51 -7.79 -2.00 -4.03
C THR A 51 -6.58 -1.30 -4.66
N ALA A 52 -6.80 -0.28 -5.49
CA ALA A 52 -5.73 0.51 -6.09
C ALA A 52 -4.92 1.24 -5.01
N SER A 53 -5.58 1.78 -3.98
CA SER A 53 -4.90 2.42 -2.85
C SER A 53 -4.06 1.41 -2.05
N LEU A 54 -4.57 0.20 -1.81
CA LEU A 54 -3.83 -0.87 -1.14
C LEU A 54 -2.59 -1.28 -1.95
N LEU A 55 -2.70 -1.39 -3.28
CA LEU A 55 -1.56 -1.73 -4.13
C LEU A 55 -0.48 -0.64 -4.07
N GLU A 56 -0.87 0.63 -4.05
CA GLU A 56 0.07 1.74 -3.89
C GLU A 56 0.77 1.71 -2.52
N GLN A 57 0.03 1.43 -1.44
CA GLN A 57 0.62 1.26 -0.10
C GLN A 57 1.60 0.07 -0.06
N HIS A 58 1.27 -1.04 -0.73
CA HIS A 58 2.18 -2.18 -0.87
C HIS A 58 3.47 -1.77 -1.57
N ARG A 59 3.38 -1.04 -2.69
CA ARG A 59 4.56 -0.55 -3.43
C ARG A 59 5.43 0.38 -2.58
N GLN A 60 4.81 1.26 -1.80
CA GLN A 60 5.52 2.15 -0.88
C GLN A 60 6.19 1.38 0.28
N GLY A 61 5.52 0.35 0.79
CA GLY A 61 6.07 -0.54 1.81
C GLY A 61 7.33 -1.26 1.34
N GLU A 62 7.32 -1.78 0.11
CA GLU A 62 8.49 -2.42 -0.50
C GLU A 62 9.64 -1.43 -0.72
N MET A 63 9.35 -0.23 -1.23
CA MET A 63 10.37 0.81 -1.39
C MET A 63 11.00 1.20 -0.05
N THR A 64 10.19 1.37 1.00
CA THR A 64 10.69 1.71 2.34
C THR A 64 11.58 0.60 2.91
N ARG A 65 11.19 -0.67 2.72
CA ARG A 65 12.00 -1.84 3.11
C ARG A 65 13.34 -1.87 2.37
N GLN A 66 13.33 -1.59 1.07
CA GLN A 66 14.54 -1.53 0.26
C GLN A 66 15.49 -0.42 0.72
N LEU A 67 14.97 0.77 1.00
CA LEU A 67 15.77 1.88 1.54
C LEU A 67 16.36 1.54 2.91
N ALA A 68 15.57 0.92 3.80
CA ALA A 68 16.05 0.49 5.11
C ALA A 68 17.15 -0.59 5.00
N ALA A 69 17.03 -1.52 4.04
CA ALA A 69 18.04 -2.54 3.78
C ALA A 69 19.37 -1.91 3.31
N TRP A 70 19.33 -0.97 2.37
CA TRP A 70 20.51 -0.22 1.94
C TRP A 70 21.13 0.61 3.07
N ALA A 71 20.31 1.27 3.87
CA ALA A 71 20.78 2.03 5.04
C ALA A 71 21.48 1.13 6.06
N ALA A 72 20.94 -0.06 6.33
CA ALA A 72 21.56 -1.04 7.23
C ALA A 72 22.92 -1.53 6.70
N ILE A 73 23.05 -1.79 5.40
CA ILE A 73 24.32 -2.17 4.77
C ILE A 73 25.35 -1.04 4.90
N LEU A 74 24.95 0.22 4.71
CA LEU A 74 25.84 1.39 4.85
C LEU A 74 26.19 1.72 6.31
N ALA A 75 25.31 1.42 7.26
CA ALA A 75 25.53 1.68 8.67
C ALA A 75 26.73 0.91 9.24
N VAL A 76 26.97 -0.33 8.77
CA VAL A 76 28.07 -1.19 9.24
C VAL A 76 29.46 -0.58 8.99
N PRO A 77 29.86 -0.25 7.75
CA PRO A 77 31.16 0.36 7.49
C PRO A 77 31.23 1.78 8.07
N THR A 78 30.12 2.52 8.13
CA THR A 78 30.08 3.86 8.74
C THR A 78 30.36 3.81 10.24
N ALA A 79 29.78 2.85 10.96
CA ALA A 79 30.04 2.66 12.38
C ALA A 79 31.50 2.27 12.63
N ILE A 80 32.07 1.40 11.80
CA ILE A 80 33.47 0.99 11.91
C ILE A 80 34.40 2.16 11.60
N ALA A 81 34.14 2.93 10.54
CA ALA A 81 34.87 4.17 10.24
C ALA A 81 34.75 5.20 11.36
N GLY A 82 33.59 5.30 12.02
CA GLY A 82 33.39 6.13 13.21
C GLY A 82 34.27 5.70 14.39
N ILE A 83 34.28 4.40 14.71
CA ILE A 83 35.11 3.85 15.80
C ILE A 83 36.61 4.04 15.50
N TYR A 84 37.06 3.75 14.29
CA TYR A 84 38.46 3.92 13.87
C TYR A 84 38.85 5.40 13.67
N GLY A 85 37.89 6.29 13.46
CA GLY A 85 38.10 7.74 13.33
C GLY A 85 38.19 8.47 14.68
N MET A 86 37.83 7.82 15.79
CA MET A 86 38.03 8.37 17.13
C MET A 86 39.53 8.27 17.49
N ASN A 87 40.13 9.39 17.92
CA ASN A 87 41.54 9.49 18.36
C ASN A 87 41.80 8.69 19.65
N PHE A 88 41.70 7.35 19.59
CA PHE A 88 42.10 6.48 20.69
C PHE A 88 43.58 6.14 20.57
N GLU A 89 44.34 6.56 21.59
CA GLU A 89 45.79 6.36 21.73
C GLU A 89 46.19 4.90 22.04
N TYR A 90 45.21 4.02 22.30
CA TYR A 90 45.40 2.61 22.63
C TYR A 90 44.31 1.74 21.97
N LEU A 91 44.44 1.45 20.67
CA LEU A 91 43.74 0.32 20.03
C LEU A 91 44.70 -0.89 19.99
N PRO A 92 44.49 -1.94 20.81
CA PRO A 92 45.33 -3.14 20.78
C PRO A 92 45.27 -3.90 19.44
N GLU A 93 44.30 -3.59 18.59
CA GLU A 93 44.14 -4.17 17.25
C GLU A 93 45.05 -3.51 16.20
N LEU A 94 45.57 -2.29 16.46
CA LEU A 94 46.41 -1.53 15.51
C LEU A 94 47.89 -1.97 15.53
N THR A 95 48.34 -2.57 16.64
CA THR A 95 49.70 -3.11 16.76
C THR A 95 49.87 -4.48 16.07
N TRP A 96 48.77 -5.09 15.63
CA TRP A 96 48.80 -6.38 14.95
C TRP A 96 48.86 -6.19 13.43
N HIS A 97 49.87 -6.76 12.79
CA HIS A 97 50.14 -6.61 11.34
C HIS A 97 48.94 -7.02 10.45
N TYR A 98 48.05 -7.88 10.96
CA TYR A 98 46.85 -8.36 10.25
C TYR A 98 45.54 -7.71 10.71
N GLY A 99 45.56 -6.81 11.70
CA GLY A 99 44.34 -6.19 12.26
C GLY A 99 43.51 -5.46 11.18
N TYR A 100 44.19 -4.75 10.27
CA TYR A 100 43.56 -4.09 9.13
C TYR A 100 42.80 -5.07 8.21
N PHE A 101 43.42 -6.20 7.86
CA PHE A 101 42.79 -7.22 7.01
C PHE A 101 41.65 -7.95 7.72
N ALA A 102 41.76 -8.18 9.03
CA ALA A 102 40.70 -8.79 9.83
C ALA A 102 39.44 -7.92 9.89
N VAL A 103 39.60 -6.61 10.06
CA VAL A 103 38.48 -5.64 10.08
C VAL A 103 37.79 -5.55 8.73
N TRP A 104 38.56 -5.50 7.64
CA TRP A 104 38.01 -5.60 6.28
C TRP A 104 37.28 -6.91 6.05
N GLY A 105 37.84 -8.04 6.51
CA GLY A 105 37.18 -9.34 6.48
C GLY A 105 35.86 -9.33 7.24
N LEU A 106 35.81 -8.71 8.42
CA LEU A 106 34.59 -8.57 9.22
C LEU A 106 33.54 -7.71 8.52
N ILE A 107 33.93 -6.56 7.95
CA ILE A 107 33.04 -5.69 7.18
C ILE A 107 32.44 -6.46 6.01
N ILE A 108 33.29 -7.10 5.18
CA ILE A 108 32.84 -7.83 4.01
C ILE A 108 31.93 -8.99 4.41
N THR A 109 32.24 -9.69 5.51
CA THR A 109 31.42 -10.79 6.03
C THR A 109 30.05 -10.31 6.50
N ILE A 110 29.98 -9.21 7.26
CA ILE A 110 28.72 -8.66 7.77
C ILE A 110 27.90 -8.06 6.63
N CYS A 111 28.50 -7.24 5.77
CA CYS A 111 27.82 -6.65 4.61
C CYS A 111 27.34 -7.72 3.63
N GLY A 112 28.18 -8.73 3.35
CA GLY A 112 27.81 -9.87 2.51
C GLY A 112 26.69 -10.71 3.12
N GLY A 113 26.73 -10.95 4.43
CA GLY A 113 25.67 -11.66 5.16
C GLY A 113 24.33 -10.91 5.14
N LEU A 114 24.36 -9.59 5.35
CA LEU A 114 23.19 -8.72 5.23
C LEU A 114 22.66 -8.71 3.80
N TRP A 115 23.53 -8.61 2.79
CA TRP A 115 23.14 -8.63 1.39
C TRP A 115 22.45 -9.95 1.01
N LEU A 116 23.04 -11.10 1.35
CA LEU A 116 22.45 -12.43 1.11
C LEU A 116 21.09 -12.58 1.81
N ARG A 117 20.98 -12.09 3.06
CA ARG A 117 19.74 -12.16 3.82
C ARG A 117 18.65 -11.27 3.21
N PHE A 118 18.95 -10.02 2.85
CA PHE A 118 17.99 -9.11 2.22
C PHE A 118 17.57 -9.58 0.83
N ARG A 119 18.51 -10.16 0.05
CA ARG A 119 18.24 -10.82 -1.23
C ARG A 119 17.28 -11.99 -1.10
N SER A 120 17.48 -12.84 -0.09
CA SER A 120 16.62 -14.01 0.16
C SER A 120 15.20 -13.64 0.59
N ILE A 121 15.02 -12.48 1.23
CA ILE A 121 13.72 -12.00 1.71
C ILE A 121 13.01 -11.18 0.59
N GLY A 122 13.68 -10.93 -0.53
CA GLY A 122 13.14 -10.17 -1.66
C GLY A 122 13.08 -8.66 -1.42
N TRP A 123 13.75 -8.15 -0.37
CA TRP A 123 13.85 -6.72 -0.10
C TRP A 123 14.94 -6.05 -0.96
N LEU A 124 15.76 -6.86 -1.65
CA LEU A 124 16.82 -6.50 -2.59
C LEU A 124 16.84 -7.44 -3.81
#